data_AF-A0A928IRR5-F1
#
_entry.id   AF-A0A928IRR5-F1
#
_cell.length_a   1.000
_cell.length_b   1.000
_cell.length_c   1.000
_cell.angle_alpha   90.00
_cell.angle_beta   90.00
_cell.angle_gamma   90.00
#
_symmetry.space_group_name_H-M   'P 1'
#
loop_
_entity.id
_entity.type
_entity.pdbx_description
1 polymer ?
#
loop_
_entity_poly.entity_id
_entity_poly.type
_entity_poly.pdbx_seq_one_letter_code
_entity_poly.pdbx_strand_id
1 'polypeptide(L)'
;MEKKNKKRAWLWILLCLPMVFIVYFFLTLSDTNIDPNTVTAVKVTDTNGDECTLTDKDDISFYVDMYLNAAPLTAPLRSVKDADCFDVSIERDEGNISFKLYPEINTNGCFLQKSDGSYASVLSSHAKTLLQRAECDVIYDNSGYALPSLSFVMGDSKEIITPKEYTWQYQNIAGKLVNHTATPTSENKQSFNYNFKLIDNPIDFSVEPAEVLLSFTDVNGNVLQETAFNKLYHTNDTVLTARLEARWGAMGKVAGGTAVYEFEVFYDVHPELMDTPAQTTAGSVVYLTFRHLSANEAVELETMLDTSPLSIIYDDGGDYAYIAMPVSVNNAEGDYSVSFTIGDVKESFTISVVPASKELNRARMDTELYIKATAPDSLEAYAALMTEWISNKGEPMIEAGNKFGKPTGNDVLYDYGTYMSVNDVVPYFHLEYIDYAMNTGDSVKSAARGVIIYMGEDEIHGKMMVIDHGYGVLSHYYNLGEFIDGKAVGDTVQEGVLIGTAGVSGMTYKEGEEALSMLRFGVSVNGVFVNPNRFFTEGFDLPIK
;
A
#
# COMPACT_ATOMS: atom_id res chain seq x y z
N MET A 1 -82.83 -38.92 59.11
CA MET A 1 -81.64 -38.05 59.23
C MET A 1 -80.48 -38.42 58.28
N GLU A 2 -80.49 -39.58 57.64
CA GLU A 2 -79.37 -40.09 56.81
C GLU A 2 -79.08 -39.33 55.51
N LYS A 3 -80.09 -38.81 54.80
CA LYS A 3 -79.89 -38.11 53.51
C LYS A 3 -79.18 -36.75 53.64
N LYS A 4 -79.20 -36.12 54.83
CA LYS A 4 -78.64 -34.78 55.06
C LYS A 4 -77.11 -34.81 55.28
N ASN A 5 -76.58 -35.92 55.82
CA ASN A 5 -75.13 -36.08 56.05
C ASN A 5 -74.35 -36.42 54.77
N LYS A 6 -74.90 -37.23 53.86
CA LYS A 6 -74.24 -37.51 52.57
C LYS A 6 -74.08 -36.26 51.70
N LYS A 7 -75.07 -35.36 51.68
CA LYS A 7 -74.97 -34.09 50.94
C LYS A 7 -73.92 -33.13 51.53
N ARG A 8 -73.74 -33.10 52.86
CA ARG A 8 -72.70 -32.29 53.51
C ARG A 8 -71.29 -32.85 53.25
N ALA A 9 -71.10 -34.16 53.30
CA ALA A 9 -69.81 -34.78 52.97
C ALA A 9 -69.40 -34.56 51.50
N TRP A 10 -70.35 -34.67 50.57
CA TRP A 10 -70.10 -34.35 49.15
C TRP A 10 -69.78 -32.87 48.93
N LEU A 11 -70.41 -31.95 49.68
CA LEU A 11 -70.10 -30.53 49.61
C LEU A 11 -68.66 -30.23 50.08
N TRP A 12 -68.20 -30.89 51.14
CA TRP A 12 -66.82 -30.75 51.63
C TRP A 12 -65.78 -31.30 50.66
N ILE A 13 -66.04 -32.46 50.02
CA ILE A 13 -65.15 -33.00 48.98
C ILE A 13 -65.09 -32.07 47.76
N LEU A 14 -66.22 -31.52 47.32
CA LEU A 14 -66.28 -30.53 46.23
C LEU A 14 -65.60 -29.20 46.58
N LEU A 15 -65.59 -28.81 47.86
CA LEU A 15 -64.90 -27.59 48.31
C LEU A 15 -63.38 -27.76 48.44
N CYS A 16 -62.92 -28.99 48.72
CA CYS A 16 -61.49 -29.33 48.81
C CYS A 16 -60.88 -29.67 47.44
N LEU A 17 -61.68 -30.11 46.46
CA LEU A 17 -61.22 -30.41 45.09
C LEU A 17 -60.43 -29.26 44.44
N PRO A 18 -60.87 -27.99 44.48
CA PRO A 18 -60.09 -26.86 43.97
C PRO A 18 -58.75 -26.70 44.69
N MET A 19 -58.69 -26.95 46.00
CA MET A 19 -57.45 -26.84 46.77
C MET A 19 -56.49 -27.99 46.45
N VAL A 20 -57.01 -29.20 46.24
CA VAL A 20 -56.23 -30.36 45.76
C VAL A 20 -55.74 -30.10 44.33
N PHE A 21 -56.55 -29.51 43.47
CA PHE A 21 -56.14 -29.12 42.11
C PHE A 21 -55.11 -27.97 42.14
N ILE A 22 -55.26 -26.98 43.01
CA ILE A 22 -54.27 -25.90 43.18
C ILE A 22 -52.96 -26.48 43.72
N VAL A 23 -53.00 -27.35 44.72
CA VAL A 23 -51.79 -28.02 45.25
C VAL A 23 -51.19 -28.96 44.20
N TYR A 24 -52.00 -29.68 43.43
CA TYR A 24 -51.54 -30.52 42.32
C TYR A 24 -50.88 -29.66 41.24
N PHE A 25 -51.55 -28.64 40.71
CA PHE A 25 -50.98 -27.70 39.74
C PHE A 25 -49.75 -26.98 40.27
N PHE A 26 -49.72 -26.61 41.56
CA PHE A 26 -48.56 -25.98 42.17
C PHE A 26 -47.41 -26.97 42.36
N LEU A 27 -47.67 -28.26 42.57
CA LEU A 27 -46.63 -29.29 42.67
C LEU A 27 -46.18 -29.81 41.29
N THR A 28 -47.04 -29.81 40.27
CA THR A 28 -46.72 -30.31 38.93
C THR A 28 -46.14 -29.23 38.00
N LEU A 29 -46.59 -27.98 38.13
CA LEU A 29 -46.05 -26.85 37.35
C LEU A 29 -44.96 -26.05 38.10
N SER A 30 -44.57 -26.43 39.31
CA SER A 30 -43.48 -25.74 40.00
C SER A 30 -42.12 -26.19 39.50
N ASP A 31 -41.22 -25.22 39.42
CA ASP A 31 -39.80 -25.44 39.14
C ASP A 31 -39.04 -25.92 40.38
N THR A 32 -39.73 -26.32 41.45
CA THR A 32 -39.13 -26.78 42.72
C THR A 32 -39.27 -28.28 42.95
N ASN A 33 -40.01 -28.99 42.08
CA ASN A 33 -40.20 -30.42 42.17
C ASN A 33 -40.36 -31.05 40.78
N ILE A 34 -39.23 -31.41 40.16
CA ILE A 34 -39.18 -31.97 38.81
C ILE A 34 -38.94 -33.49 38.93
N ASP A 35 -39.83 -34.31 38.37
CA ASP A 35 -39.60 -35.76 38.23
C ASP A 35 -38.79 -36.00 36.93
N PRO A 36 -37.56 -36.55 37.00
CA PRO A 36 -36.77 -36.84 35.81
C PRO A 36 -37.48 -37.75 34.80
N ASN A 37 -38.46 -38.57 35.21
CA ASN A 37 -39.19 -39.46 34.30
C ASN A 37 -40.22 -38.75 33.43
N THR A 38 -40.59 -37.51 33.76
CA THR A 38 -41.52 -36.68 32.96
C THR A 38 -40.79 -35.70 32.03
N VAL A 39 -39.46 -35.70 32.07
CA VAL A 39 -38.59 -34.91 31.18
C VAL A 39 -38.31 -35.71 29.91
N THR A 40 -38.57 -35.11 28.77
CA THR A 40 -38.40 -35.72 27.44
C THR A 40 -37.01 -35.44 26.86
N ALA A 41 -36.46 -34.26 27.14
CA ALA A 41 -35.11 -33.86 26.72
C ALA A 41 -34.56 -32.72 27.58
N VAL A 42 -33.25 -32.53 27.56
CA VAL A 42 -32.58 -31.30 28.02
C VAL A 42 -31.81 -30.71 26.83
N LYS A 43 -32.10 -29.46 26.49
CA LYS A 43 -31.37 -28.69 25.48
C LYS A 43 -30.39 -27.76 26.14
N VAL A 44 -29.16 -27.74 25.65
CA VAL A 44 -28.08 -26.86 26.11
C VAL A 44 -27.56 -26.13 24.89
N THR A 45 -27.76 -24.81 24.84
CA THR A 45 -27.18 -23.94 23.82
C THR A 45 -25.94 -23.27 24.40
N ASP A 46 -24.81 -23.42 23.73
CA ASP A 46 -23.53 -22.90 24.20
C ASP A 46 -23.29 -21.42 23.83
N THR A 47 -22.08 -20.92 24.08
CA THR A 47 -21.68 -19.53 23.82
C THR A 47 -21.55 -19.18 22.34
N ASN A 48 -21.34 -20.18 21.48
CA ASN A 48 -21.27 -20.01 20.03
C ASN A 48 -22.66 -20.12 19.37
N GLY A 49 -23.68 -20.52 20.14
CA GLY A 49 -25.05 -20.74 19.68
C GLY A 49 -25.30 -22.17 19.22
N ASP A 50 -24.36 -23.09 19.45
CA ASP A 50 -24.52 -24.50 19.11
C ASP A 50 -25.41 -25.19 20.16
N GLU A 51 -26.46 -25.89 19.70
CA GLU A 51 -27.40 -26.59 20.57
C GLU A 51 -27.11 -28.10 20.66
N CYS A 52 -26.92 -28.59 21.88
CA CYS A 52 -26.87 -30.01 22.21
C CYS A 52 -28.21 -30.45 22.81
N THR A 53 -28.84 -31.50 22.25
CA THR A 53 -30.05 -32.11 22.80
C THR A 53 -29.73 -33.44 23.48
N LEU A 54 -29.93 -33.50 24.78
CA LEU A 54 -29.70 -34.66 25.63
C LEU A 54 -31.03 -35.40 25.86
N THR A 55 -31.07 -36.69 25.50
CA THR A 55 -32.25 -37.56 25.66
C THR A 55 -31.98 -38.79 26.53
N ASP A 56 -30.73 -39.01 26.91
CA ASP A 56 -30.35 -40.10 27.81
C ASP A 56 -30.82 -39.81 29.25
N LYS A 57 -31.29 -40.85 29.94
CA LYS A 57 -31.87 -40.70 31.27
C LYS A 57 -30.86 -40.25 32.33
N ASP A 58 -29.60 -40.64 32.22
CA ASP A 58 -28.57 -40.26 33.19
C ASP A 58 -28.19 -38.79 33.01
N ASP A 59 -28.10 -38.34 31.75
CA ASP A 59 -27.87 -36.92 31.41
C ASP A 59 -29.02 -36.02 31.86
N ILE A 60 -30.26 -36.43 31.57
CA ILE A 60 -31.48 -35.75 32.03
C ILE A 60 -31.48 -35.63 33.55
N SER A 61 -31.25 -36.76 34.25
CA SER A 61 -31.25 -36.80 35.71
C SER A 61 -30.18 -35.87 36.29
N PHE A 62 -29.00 -35.80 35.67
CA PHE A 62 -27.94 -34.89 36.09
C PHE A 62 -28.35 -33.41 36.05
N TYR A 63 -28.92 -32.92 34.96
CA TYR A 63 -29.33 -31.51 34.85
C TYR A 63 -30.50 -31.18 35.77
N VAL A 64 -31.44 -32.10 35.94
CA VAL A 64 -32.57 -31.96 36.89
C VAL A 64 -32.04 -31.89 38.32
N ASP A 65 -31.17 -32.81 38.73
CA ASP A 65 -30.58 -32.85 40.06
C ASP A 65 -29.72 -31.60 40.32
N MET A 66 -28.93 -31.17 39.34
CA MET A 66 -28.15 -29.94 39.44
C MET A 66 -29.03 -28.71 39.68
N TYR A 67 -30.14 -28.59 38.94
CA TYR A 67 -31.07 -27.46 39.05
C TYR A 67 -31.81 -27.44 40.39
N LEU A 68 -32.30 -28.60 40.85
CA LEU A 68 -33.04 -28.74 42.11
C LEU A 68 -32.16 -28.55 43.34
N ASN A 69 -30.90 -28.99 43.28
CA ASN A 69 -29.96 -28.94 44.41
C ASN A 69 -29.06 -27.70 44.42
N ALA A 70 -29.22 -26.76 43.49
CA ALA A 70 -28.46 -25.52 43.47
C ALA A 70 -28.76 -24.66 44.72
N ALA A 71 -27.72 -24.12 45.36
CA ALA A 71 -27.86 -23.38 46.61
C ALA A 71 -28.17 -21.90 46.35
N PRO A 72 -29.17 -21.28 47.00
CA PRO A 72 -29.56 -19.90 46.72
C PRO A 72 -28.41 -18.89 46.93
N LEU A 73 -28.32 -17.91 46.04
CA LEU A 73 -27.39 -16.79 46.13
C LEU A 73 -28.14 -15.47 46.28
N THR A 74 -27.58 -14.54 47.06
CA THR A 74 -28.11 -13.17 47.21
C THR A 74 -27.69 -12.25 46.05
N ALA A 75 -26.63 -12.61 45.32
CA ALA A 75 -26.10 -11.92 44.15
C ALA A 75 -25.31 -12.93 43.28
N PRO A 76 -25.14 -12.68 41.96
CA PRO A 76 -24.33 -13.56 41.12
C PRO A 76 -22.87 -13.58 41.57
N LEU A 77 -22.16 -14.69 41.30
CA LEU A 77 -20.76 -14.86 41.70
C LEU A 77 -19.80 -13.92 40.94
N ARG A 78 -20.24 -13.43 39.77
CA ARG A 78 -19.51 -12.47 38.91
C ARG A 78 -20.49 -11.63 38.08
N SER A 79 -19.97 -10.62 37.38
CA SER A 79 -20.78 -9.80 36.45
C SER A 79 -21.41 -10.69 35.37
N VAL A 80 -22.71 -10.50 35.11
CA VAL A 80 -23.47 -11.26 34.10
C VAL A 80 -23.66 -10.48 32.79
N LYS A 81 -23.27 -9.20 32.74
CA LYS A 81 -23.58 -8.31 31.61
C LYS A 81 -22.90 -8.74 30.31
N ASP A 82 -21.70 -9.30 30.42
CA ASP A 82 -20.83 -9.70 29.31
C ASP A 82 -20.26 -11.11 29.53
N ALA A 83 -20.95 -11.93 30.34
CA ALA A 83 -20.46 -13.26 30.70
C ALA A 83 -21.02 -14.32 29.77
N ASP A 84 -20.11 -15.17 29.29
CA ASP A 84 -20.41 -16.43 28.63
C ASP A 84 -21.36 -17.27 29.50
N CYS A 85 -22.53 -17.57 28.95
CA CYS A 85 -23.56 -18.36 29.60
C CYS A 85 -24.16 -19.34 28.60
N PHE A 86 -24.61 -20.48 29.12
CA PHE A 86 -25.33 -21.49 28.34
C PHE A 86 -26.82 -21.32 28.60
N ASP A 87 -27.62 -21.36 27.55
CA ASP A 87 -29.08 -21.40 27.67
C ASP A 87 -29.51 -22.86 27.82
N VAL A 88 -30.09 -23.21 28.96
CA VAL A 88 -30.51 -24.59 29.25
C VAL A 88 -32.04 -24.66 29.31
N SER A 89 -32.64 -25.60 28.58
CA SER A 89 -34.07 -25.88 28.58
C SER A 89 -34.36 -27.34 28.92
N ILE A 90 -35.05 -27.57 30.03
CA ILE A 90 -35.56 -28.89 30.44
C ILE A 90 -36.97 -29.04 29.84
N GLU A 91 -37.13 -29.91 28.84
CA GLU A 91 -38.39 -30.14 28.12
C GLU A 91 -39.26 -31.18 28.83
N ARG A 92 -40.52 -30.85 29.07
CA ARG A 92 -41.50 -31.71 29.76
C ARG A 92 -42.82 -31.65 29.02
N ASP A 93 -43.63 -32.70 29.16
CA ASP A 93 -44.98 -32.76 28.59
C ASP A 93 -45.90 -31.63 29.09
N GLU A 94 -45.67 -31.13 30.31
CA GLU A 94 -46.46 -30.08 30.97
C GLU A 94 -45.83 -28.67 30.88
N GLY A 95 -44.72 -28.50 30.14
CA GLY A 95 -44.08 -27.21 29.88
C GLY A 95 -42.59 -27.15 30.25
N ASN A 96 -41.83 -26.33 29.51
CA ASN A 96 -40.37 -26.27 29.61
C ASN A 96 -39.91 -25.40 30.79
N ILE A 97 -38.80 -25.78 31.42
CA ILE A 97 -38.06 -24.93 32.37
C ILE A 97 -36.82 -24.43 31.65
N SER A 98 -36.63 -23.11 31.61
CA SER A 98 -35.41 -22.53 31.07
C SER A 98 -34.64 -21.75 32.13
N PHE A 99 -33.32 -21.90 32.13
CA PHE A 99 -32.41 -21.17 33.00
C PHE A 99 -31.10 -20.88 32.27
N LYS A 100 -30.39 -19.85 32.71
CA LYS A 100 -29.03 -19.55 32.24
C LYS A 100 -28.03 -20.23 33.16
N LEU A 101 -27.12 -20.98 32.59
CA LEU A 101 -26.01 -21.62 33.30
C LEU A 101 -24.73 -20.82 33.03
N TYR A 102 -24.04 -20.42 34.09
CA TYR A 102 -22.80 -19.65 34.03
C TYR A 102 -21.66 -20.54 34.52
N PRO A 103 -21.09 -21.39 33.65
CA PRO A 103 -20.01 -22.27 34.04
C PRO A 103 -18.69 -21.50 34.16
N GLU A 104 -17.73 -22.05 34.89
CA GLU A 104 -16.39 -21.49 35.06
C GLU A 104 -15.43 -22.65 35.28
N ILE A 105 -14.17 -22.56 34.84
CA ILE A 105 -13.15 -23.63 35.01
C ILE A 105 -12.64 -23.67 36.46
N ASN A 106 -13.59 -23.69 37.38
CA ASN A 106 -13.47 -23.70 38.82
C ASN A 106 -14.80 -24.22 39.38
N THR A 107 -14.74 -25.28 40.17
CA THR A 107 -15.93 -25.91 40.78
C THR A 107 -16.71 -24.99 41.70
N ASN A 108 -16.10 -23.89 42.17
CA ASN A 108 -16.74 -22.91 43.04
C ASN A 108 -17.29 -21.69 42.28
N GLY A 109 -17.03 -21.59 40.98
CA GLY A 109 -17.46 -20.47 40.13
C GLY A 109 -18.70 -20.74 39.30
N CYS A 110 -19.20 -21.98 39.27
CA CYS A 110 -20.39 -22.34 38.51
C CYS A 110 -21.67 -21.89 39.24
N PHE A 111 -22.54 -21.15 38.56
CA PHE A 111 -23.85 -20.77 39.09
C PHE A 111 -24.89 -20.72 37.97
N LEU A 112 -26.17 -20.65 38.33
CA LEU A 112 -27.29 -20.52 37.40
C LEU A 112 -28.17 -19.33 37.76
N GLN A 113 -28.88 -18.81 36.76
CA GLN A 113 -29.93 -17.82 36.89
C GLN A 113 -31.25 -18.46 36.46
N LYS A 114 -32.19 -18.56 37.38
CA LYS A 114 -33.52 -19.13 37.14
C LYS A 114 -34.38 -18.16 36.34
N SER A 115 -35.50 -18.67 35.81
CA SER A 115 -36.49 -17.91 35.04
C SER A 115 -37.07 -16.71 35.80
N ASP A 116 -37.14 -16.79 37.13
CA ASP A 116 -37.58 -15.70 38.02
C ASP A 116 -36.50 -14.62 38.28
N GLY A 117 -35.31 -14.79 37.69
CA GLY A 117 -34.16 -13.90 37.83
C GLY A 117 -33.31 -14.17 39.08
N SER A 118 -33.69 -15.11 39.93
CA SER A 118 -32.90 -15.50 41.10
C SER A 118 -31.64 -16.28 40.71
N TYR A 119 -30.59 -16.16 41.53
CA TYR A 119 -29.32 -16.86 41.30
C TYR A 119 -29.15 -18.01 42.30
N ALA A 120 -28.52 -19.08 41.85
CA ALA A 120 -28.13 -20.19 42.71
C ALA A 120 -26.76 -20.75 42.32
N SER A 121 -25.91 -21.07 43.29
CA SER A 121 -24.62 -21.70 43.04
C SER A 121 -24.80 -23.18 42.75
N VAL A 122 -24.06 -23.66 41.77
CA VAL A 122 -23.97 -25.10 41.48
C VAL A 122 -23.08 -25.74 42.53
N LEU A 123 -23.54 -26.82 43.17
CA LEU A 123 -22.73 -27.55 44.15
C LEU A 123 -21.42 -28.03 43.52
N SER A 124 -20.31 -27.99 44.27
CA SER A 124 -18.98 -28.34 43.73
C SER A 124 -18.92 -29.76 43.13
N SER A 125 -19.72 -30.70 43.63
CA SER A 125 -19.86 -32.05 43.06
C SER A 125 -20.50 -32.04 41.67
N HIS A 126 -21.60 -31.30 41.50
CA HIS A 126 -22.27 -31.14 40.20
C HIS A 126 -21.42 -30.31 39.24
N ALA A 127 -20.78 -29.25 39.71
CA ALA A 127 -19.86 -28.44 38.90
C ALA A 127 -18.69 -29.29 38.38
N LYS A 128 -18.14 -30.19 39.21
CA LYS A 128 -17.08 -31.10 38.78
C LYS A 128 -17.55 -32.03 37.66
N THR A 129 -18.76 -32.56 37.74
CA THR A 129 -19.33 -33.42 36.68
C THR A 129 -19.66 -32.59 35.44
N LEU A 130 -20.28 -31.42 35.60
CA LEU A 130 -20.64 -30.49 34.52
C LEU A 130 -19.44 -30.16 33.63
N LEU A 131 -18.33 -29.74 34.26
CA LEU A 131 -17.10 -29.31 33.57
C LEU A 131 -16.32 -30.46 32.91
N GLN A 132 -16.82 -31.70 32.97
CA GLN A 132 -16.29 -32.86 32.26
C GLN A 132 -17.16 -33.27 31.05
N ARG A 133 -18.32 -32.65 30.88
CA ARG A 133 -19.26 -32.95 29.80
C ARG A 133 -18.81 -32.27 28.51
N ALA A 134 -19.06 -32.91 27.37
CA ALA A 134 -18.53 -32.47 26.08
C ALA A 134 -19.11 -31.11 25.65
N GLU A 135 -20.38 -30.85 25.98
CA GLU A 135 -21.05 -29.56 25.76
C GLU A 135 -20.41 -28.40 26.54
N CYS A 136 -19.56 -28.67 27.54
CA CYS A 136 -18.81 -27.66 28.29
C CYS A 136 -17.38 -27.45 27.76
N ASP A 137 -16.96 -28.14 26.70
CA ASP A 137 -15.59 -28.03 26.19
C ASP A 137 -15.28 -26.62 25.67
N VAL A 138 -16.25 -25.92 25.06
CA VAL A 138 -16.12 -24.54 24.55
C VAL A 138 -15.63 -23.53 25.59
N ILE A 139 -15.89 -23.77 26.87
CA ILE A 139 -15.48 -22.86 27.96
C ILE A 139 -13.96 -22.84 28.08
N TYR A 140 -13.30 -23.97 27.80
CA TYR A 140 -11.85 -24.06 27.84
C TYR A 140 -11.20 -23.26 26.71
N ASP A 141 -11.85 -23.17 25.56
CA ASP A 141 -11.38 -22.37 24.43
C ASP A 141 -11.34 -20.87 24.77
N ASN A 142 -12.32 -20.38 25.54
CA ASN A 142 -12.43 -18.96 25.93
C ASN A 142 -11.63 -18.57 27.19
N SER A 143 -11.00 -19.52 27.88
CA SER A 143 -10.45 -19.32 29.25
C SER A 143 -8.92 -19.28 29.34
N GLY A 144 -8.23 -18.85 28.27
CA GLY A 144 -6.76 -18.76 28.25
C GLY A 144 -6.04 -20.09 28.02
N TYR A 145 -6.76 -21.16 27.69
CA TYR A 145 -6.20 -22.36 27.05
C TYR A 145 -6.24 -22.27 25.52
N ALA A 146 -6.54 -21.08 24.97
CA ALA A 146 -6.61 -20.84 23.54
C ALA A 146 -5.26 -21.10 22.85
N LEU A 147 -5.34 -21.39 21.55
CA LEU A 147 -4.18 -21.46 20.68
C LEU A 147 -3.39 -20.13 20.74
N PRO A 148 -2.05 -20.16 20.89
CA PRO A 148 -1.22 -18.97 20.74
C PRO A 148 -1.45 -18.27 19.40
N SER A 149 -1.47 -16.94 19.39
CA SER A 149 -1.68 -16.16 18.18
C SER A 149 -0.39 -16.06 17.38
N LEU A 150 -0.52 -16.13 16.06
CA LEU A 150 0.50 -15.74 15.09
C LEU A 150 0.13 -14.37 14.54
N SER A 151 1.09 -13.46 14.44
CA SER A 151 0.90 -12.15 13.81
C SER A 151 1.93 -11.92 12.71
N PHE A 152 1.54 -11.14 11.71
CA PHE A 152 2.43 -10.58 10.70
C PHE A 152 2.82 -9.15 11.10
N VAL A 153 4.11 -8.82 11.04
CA VAL A 153 4.70 -7.54 11.46
C VAL A 153 5.04 -6.71 10.23
N MET A 154 4.54 -5.47 10.20
CA MET A 154 4.73 -4.50 9.10
C MET A 154 5.12 -3.15 9.71
N GLY A 155 6.43 -2.87 9.77
CA GLY A 155 6.97 -1.70 10.47
C GLY A 155 6.55 -1.68 11.94
N ASP A 156 5.85 -0.64 12.36
CA ASP A 156 5.34 -0.49 13.74
C ASP A 156 3.99 -1.19 13.99
N SER A 157 3.39 -1.80 12.95
CA SER A 157 2.09 -2.46 13.03
C SER A 157 2.20 -3.98 13.08
N LYS A 158 1.21 -4.63 13.71
CA LYS A 158 1.06 -6.10 13.76
C LYS A 158 -0.38 -6.49 13.50
N GLU A 159 -0.59 -7.50 12.67
CA GLU A 159 -1.91 -8.04 12.34
C GLU A 159 -1.96 -9.55 12.62
N ILE A 160 -3.06 -10.04 13.22
CA ILE A 160 -3.22 -11.45 13.57
C ILE A 160 -3.50 -12.29 12.32
N ILE A 161 -2.74 -13.38 12.16
CA ILE A 161 -2.96 -14.40 11.14
C ILE A 161 -3.87 -15.48 11.74
N THR A 162 -5.02 -15.67 11.12
CA THR A 162 -5.99 -16.70 11.51
C THR A 162 -5.51 -18.07 11.01
N PRO A 163 -5.47 -19.11 11.84
CA PRO A 163 -5.07 -20.44 11.39
C PRO A 163 -6.04 -20.98 10.34
N LYS A 164 -5.50 -21.74 9.37
CA LYS A 164 -6.25 -22.55 8.43
C LYS A 164 -6.99 -23.67 9.15
N GLU A 165 -6.23 -24.39 9.96
CA GLU A 165 -6.69 -25.48 10.79
C GLU A 165 -5.77 -25.61 12.00
N TYR A 166 -6.30 -26.15 13.10
CA TYR A 166 -5.47 -26.49 14.25
C TYR A 166 -6.06 -27.63 15.06
N THR A 167 -5.19 -28.33 15.78
CA THR A 167 -5.54 -29.29 16.81
C THR A 167 -4.83 -28.87 18.09
N TRP A 168 -5.60 -28.57 19.12
CA TRP A 168 -5.09 -28.10 20.40
C TRP A 168 -5.51 -29.01 21.54
N GLN A 169 -4.59 -29.36 22.43
CA GLN A 169 -4.85 -30.30 23.51
C GLN A 169 -4.63 -29.66 24.88
N TYR A 170 -5.64 -29.75 25.74
CA TYR A 170 -5.58 -29.27 27.12
C TYR A 170 -6.11 -30.32 28.11
N GLN A 171 -5.73 -30.15 29.37
CA GLN A 171 -6.17 -30.98 30.47
C GLN A 171 -7.36 -30.31 31.17
N ASN A 172 -8.51 -30.99 31.13
CA ASN A 172 -9.72 -30.51 31.80
C ASN A 172 -9.61 -30.62 33.34
N ILE A 173 -10.64 -30.17 34.07
CA ILE A 173 -10.63 -30.19 35.55
C ILE A 173 -10.54 -31.59 36.17
N ALA A 174 -10.85 -32.65 35.41
CA ALA A 174 -10.71 -34.04 35.86
C ALA A 174 -9.34 -34.65 35.57
N GLY A 175 -8.43 -33.89 34.95
CA GLY A 175 -7.13 -34.37 34.57
C GLY A 175 -7.12 -35.14 33.23
N LYS A 176 -8.26 -35.18 32.52
CA LYS A 176 -8.38 -35.83 31.20
C LYS A 176 -7.90 -34.87 30.11
N LEU A 177 -7.16 -35.41 29.13
CA LEU A 177 -6.78 -34.66 27.93
C LEU A 177 -7.97 -34.57 26.97
N VAL A 178 -8.25 -33.36 26.50
CA VAL A 178 -9.31 -33.02 25.55
C VAL A 178 -8.65 -32.38 24.33
N ASN A 179 -9.08 -32.78 23.13
CA ASN A 179 -8.63 -32.20 21.87
C ASN A 179 -9.70 -31.25 21.33
N HIS A 180 -9.32 -30.02 21.05
CA HIS A 180 -10.09 -29.09 20.25
C HIS A 180 -9.53 -29.10 18.82
N THR A 181 -10.38 -29.20 17.81
CA THR A 181 -9.97 -29.11 16.40
C THR A 181 -10.92 -28.19 15.66
N ALA A 182 -10.38 -27.21 14.95
CA ALA A 182 -11.18 -26.27 14.19
C ALA A 182 -10.51 -25.86 12.88
N THR A 183 -11.34 -25.39 11.94
CA THR A 183 -10.96 -24.84 10.64
C THR A 183 -11.57 -23.43 10.50
N PRO A 184 -10.99 -22.40 11.14
CA PRO A 184 -11.65 -21.11 11.33
C PRO A 184 -11.78 -20.24 10.06
N THR A 185 -11.04 -20.54 8.99
CA THR A 185 -10.90 -19.64 7.85
C THR A 185 -12.06 -19.71 6.87
N SER A 186 -12.40 -18.57 6.27
CA SER A 186 -13.27 -18.46 5.10
C SER A 186 -12.50 -18.74 3.80
N GLU A 187 -13.18 -18.83 2.65
CA GLU A 187 -12.60 -19.20 1.35
C GLU A 187 -11.40 -18.35 0.88
N ASN A 188 -11.19 -17.15 1.44
CA ASN A 188 -10.15 -16.21 1.00
C ASN A 188 -8.97 -16.15 1.98
N LYS A 189 -7.74 -16.18 1.43
CA LYS A 189 -6.49 -16.01 2.19
C LYS A 189 -6.33 -14.58 2.69
N GLN A 190 -5.73 -14.42 3.86
CA GLN A 190 -5.21 -13.10 4.30
C GLN A 190 -3.96 -12.77 3.48
N SER A 191 -3.75 -11.50 3.14
CA SER A 191 -2.62 -11.07 2.31
C SER A 191 -1.85 -9.94 2.99
N PHE A 192 -0.52 -10.02 2.97
CA PHE A 192 0.37 -9.09 3.67
C PHE A 192 1.48 -8.58 2.76
N ASN A 193 1.91 -7.33 2.95
CA ASN A 193 3.07 -6.78 2.25
C ASN A 193 4.36 -7.12 2.99
N TYR A 194 5.35 -7.64 2.29
CA TYR A 194 6.65 -8.01 2.83
C TYR A 194 7.78 -7.37 2.06
N ASN A 195 8.58 -6.59 2.79
CA ASN A 195 9.81 -6.00 2.29
C ASN A 195 11.00 -6.64 3.02
N PHE A 196 11.75 -7.48 2.30
CA PHE A 196 12.84 -8.27 2.90
C PHE A 196 14.03 -7.43 3.38
N LYS A 197 14.26 -6.23 2.82
CA LYS A 197 15.37 -5.35 3.24
C LYS A 197 15.09 -4.64 4.56
N LEU A 198 13.82 -4.48 4.93
CA LEU A 198 13.41 -3.79 6.16
C LEU A 198 13.20 -4.75 7.32
N ILE A 199 12.75 -5.98 7.06
CA ILE A 199 12.35 -6.94 8.10
C ILE A 199 12.87 -8.34 7.77
N ASP A 200 13.82 -8.83 8.57
CA ASP A 200 14.38 -10.18 8.43
C ASP A 200 13.33 -11.29 8.68
N ASN A 201 12.46 -11.10 9.68
CA ASN A 201 11.43 -12.07 10.03
C ASN A 201 10.11 -11.35 10.39
N PRO A 202 9.09 -11.41 9.52
CA PRO A 202 7.85 -10.67 9.73
C PRO A 202 6.83 -11.45 10.56
N ILE A 203 7.13 -12.64 11.08
CA ILE A 203 6.19 -13.42 11.89
C ILE A 203 6.53 -13.33 13.38
N ASP A 204 5.49 -13.19 14.20
CA ASP A 204 5.58 -13.07 15.66
C ASP A 204 4.53 -13.95 16.35
N PHE A 205 4.98 -14.85 17.22
CA PHE A 205 4.11 -15.70 18.02
C PHE A 205 3.91 -15.12 19.42
N SER A 206 2.68 -15.13 19.93
CA SER A 206 2.44 -14.74 21.33
C SER A 206 3.09 -15.70 22.34
N VAL A 207 3.29 -16.96 21.92
CA VAL A 207 4.12 -17.95 22.59
C VAL A 207 4.91 -18.74 21.56
N GLU A 208 6.23 -18.75 21.66
CA GLU A 208 7.09 -19.44 20.70
C GLU A 208 6.83 -20.95 20.63
N PRO A 209 6.55 -21.52 19.43
CA PRO A 209 6.42 -22.95 19.23
C PRO A 209 7.77 -23.69 19.39
N ALA A 210 7.68 -24.98 19.66
CA ALA A 210 8.84 -25.87 19.72
C ALA A 210 9.38 -26.22 18.32
N GLU A 211 8.52 -26.21 17.31
CA GLU A 211 8.87 -26.51 15.92
C GLU A 211 8.02 -25.66 14.97
N VAL A 212 8.65 -25.12 13.93
CA VAL A 212 8.01 -24.38 12.84
C VAL A 212 8.54 -24.90 11.53
N LEU A 213 7.64 -25.29 10.64
CA LEU A 213 7.93 -25.63 9.25
C LEU A 213 7.28 -24.58 8.36
N LEU A 214 8.09 -23.87 7.59
CA LEU A 214 7.63 -22.84 6.67
C LEU A 214 7.98 -23.25 5.24
N SER A 215 7.03 -23.06 4.34
CA SER A 215 7.17 -23.30 2.91
C SER A 215 6.49 -22.19 2.12
N PHE A 216 7.01 -21.91 0.93
CA PHE A 216 6.47 -20.90 0.04
C PHE A 216 6.11 -21.52 -1.31
N THR A 217 5.04 -21.03 -1.91
CA THR A 217 4.60 -21.41 -3.25
C THR A 217 4.43 -20.17 -4.11
N ASP A 218 4.93 -20.19 -5.34
CA ASP A 218 4.74 -19.08 -6.29
C ASP A 218 3.30 -19.01 -6.84
N VAL A 219 3.00 -17.98 -7.64
CA VAL A 219 1.69 -17.78 -8.29
C VAL A 219 1.27 -18.94 -9.22
N ASN A 220 2.22 -19.76 -9.66
CA ASN A 220 1.99 -20.90 -10.55
C ASN A 220 1.79 -22.21 -9.78
N GLY A 221 1.89 -22.20 -8.45
CA GLY A 221 1.78 -23.39 -7.62
C GLY A 221 3.10 -24.16 -7.43
N ASN A 222 4.25 -23.61 -7.84
CA ASN A 222 5.56 -24.24 -7.64
C ASN A 222 6.08 -23.96 -6.23
N VAL A 223 6.53 -25.00 -5.54
CA VAL A 223 7.13 -24.88 -4.21
C VAL A 223 8.56 -24.37 -4.32
N LEU A 224 8.87 -23.32 -3.55
CA LEU A 224 10.21 -22.74 -3.46
C LEU A 224 11.12 -23.56 -2.53
N GLN A 225 12.44 -23.46 -2.69
CA GLN A 225 13.40 -24.19 -1.84
C GLN A 225 13.60 -23.53 -0.48
N GLU A 226 13.32 -22.23 -0.41
CA GLU A 226 13.48 -21.37 0.74
C GLU A 226 12.45 -21.74 1.82
N THR A 227 12.90 -21.82 3.07
CA THR A 227 12.06 -22.19 4.22
C THR A 227 12.05 -21.13 5.32
N ALA A 228 12.48 -19.90 4.99
CA ALA A 228 12.53 -18.76 5.90
C ALA A 228 12.39 -17.45 5.12
N PHE A 229 11.73 -16.44 5.69
CA PHE A 229 11.53 -15.14 5.05
C PHE A 229 12.86 -14.45 4.68
N ASN A 230 13.83 -14.42 5.58
CA ASN A 230 15.18 -13.90 5.33
C ASN A 230 16.03 -14.71 4.32
N LYS A 231 15.48 -15.78 3.73
CA LYS A 231 16.12 -16.54 2.65
C LYS A 231 15.44 -16.32 1.31
N LEU A 232 14.25 -15.71 1.29
CA LEU A 232 13.60 -15.34 0.05
C LEU A 232 14.46 -14.33 -0.71
N TYR A 233 14.62 -14.58 -1.99
CA TYR A 233 15.25 -13.67 -2.92
C TYR A 233 14.53 -13.76 -4.25
N HIS A 234 13.71 -12.75 -4.52
CA HIS A 234 13.06 -12.58 -5.80
C HIS A 234 13.63 -11.36 -6.50
N THR A 235 13.81 -11.51 -7.80
CA THR A 235 14.34 -10.46 -8.65
C THR A 235 13.26 -9.59 -9.25
N ASN A 236 11.97 -9.86 -9.01
CA ASN A 236 10.81 -9.07 -9.44
C ASN A 236 9.75 -9.15 -8.35
N ASP A 237 8.88 -8.15 -8.27
CA ASP A 237 7.72 -8.17 -7.37
C ASP A 237 6.88 -9.42 -7.64
N THR A 238 6.50 -10.11 -6.57
CA THR A 238 5.76 -11.37 -6.70
C THR A 238 4.82 -11.58 -5.54
N VAL A 239 3.77 -12.36 -5.79
CA VAL A 239 2.91 -12.89 -4.74
C VAL A 239 3.35 -14.31 -4.42
N LEU A 240 3.53 -14.60 -3.14
CA LEU A 240 3.82 -15.93 -2.65
C LEU A 240 2.69 -16.39 -1.73
N THR A 241 2.33 -17.66 -1.77
CA THR A 241 1.58 -18.29 -0.68
C THR A 241 2.57 -18.82 0.34
N ALA A 242 2.55 -18.29 1.56
CA ALA A 242 3.25 -18.84 2.71
C ALA A 242 2.36 -19.88 3.40
N ARG A 243 2.90 -21.08 3.62
CA ARG A 243 2.27 -22.13 4.43
C ARG A 243 3.18 -22.47 5.61
N LEU A 244 2.67 -22.23 6.81
CA LEU A 244 3.39 -22.40 8.07
C LEU A 244 2.70 -23.47 8.91
N GLU A 245 3.45 -24.47 9.37
CA GLU A 245 3.01 -25.43 10.38
C GLU A 245 3.77 -25.15 11.68
N ALA A 246 3.05 -24.87 12.77
CA ALA A 246 3.62 -24.64 14.09
C ALA A 246 3.20 -25.72 15.06
N ARG A 247 4.12 -26.15 15.93
CA ARG A 247 3.88 -27.15 16.96
C ARG A 247 4.36 -26.68 18.32
N TRP A 248 3.49 -26.80 19.31
CA TRP A 248 3.76 -26.45 20.69
C TRP A 248 3.84 -27.67 21.59
N GLY A 249 4.72 -27.61 22.58
CA GLY A 249 4.78 -28.57 23.68
C GLY A 249 3.86 -28.20 24.83
N ALA A 250 4.02 -28.91 25.95
CA ALA A 250 3.20 -28.69 27.13
C ALA A 250 3.48 -27.34 27.82
N MET A 251 2.41 -26.64 28.19
CA MET A 251 2.41 -25.34 28.87
C MET A 251 1.38 -25.34 30.01
N GLY A 252 1.82 -25.69 31.22
CA GLY A 252 0.92 -25.80 32.37
C GLY A 252 -0.10 -26.92 32.18
N LYS A 253 -1.39 -26.57 32.05
CA LYS A 253 -2.47 -27.55 31.76
C LYS A 253 -2.71 -27.75 30.26
N VAL A 254 -2.03 -27.01 29.39
CA VAL A 254 -2.03 -27.27 27.95
C VAL A 254 -1.00 -28.37 27.69
N ALA A 255 -1.38 -29.44 27.01
CA ALA A 255 -0.45 -30.51 26.62
C ALA A 255 0.32 -30.14 25.34
N GLY A 256 -0.21 -29.21 24.56
CA GLY A 256 0.38 -28.66 23.35
C GLY A 256 -0.58 -28.80 22.18
N GLY A 257 -0.07 -28.69 20.97
CA GLY A 257 -0.87 -28.88 19.77
C GLY A 257 -0.17 -28.37 18.52
N THR A 258 -0.90 -28.36 17.42
CA THR A 258 -0.42 -27.98 16.10
C THR A 258 -1.39 -27.01 15.44
N ALA A 259 -0.87 -26.04 14.72
CA ALA A 259 -1.66 -25.16 13.86
C ALA A 259 -1.01 -25.01 12.50
N VAL A 260 -1.84 -24.96 11.47
CA VAL A 260 -1.44 -24.67 10.09
C VAL A 260 -1.99 -23.32 9.72
N TYR A 261 -1.14 -22.47 9.16
CA TYR A 261 -1.48 -21.15 8.65
C TYR A 261 -1.20 -21.11 7.15
N GLU A 262 -2.06 -20.44 6.40
CA GLU A 262 -1.87 -20.21 4.97
C GLU A 262 -2.31 -18.79 4.63
N PHE A 263 -1.39 -17.99 4.11
CA PHE A 263 -1.60 -16.59 3.79
C PHE A 263 -0.75 -16.17 2.59
N GLU A 264 -1.13 -15.08 1.94
CA GLU A 264 -0.40 -14.48 0.84
C GLU A 264 0.59 -13.44 1.33
N VAL A 265 1.70 -13.35 0.62
CA VAL A 265 2.78 -12.41 0.87
C VAL A 265 3.09 -11.71 -0.45
N PHE A 266 2.83 -10.41 -0.52
CA PHE A 266 3.33 -9.56 -1.59
C PHE A 266 4.80 -9.25 -1.29
N TYR A 267 5.70 -9.93 -2.00
CA TYR A 267 7.12 -9.69 -1.94
C TYR A 267 7.45 -8.50 -2.83
N ASP A 268 7.74 -7.37 -2.19
CA ASP A 268 8.06 -6.10 -2.83
C ASP A 268 9.60 -5.97 -2.94
N VAL A 269 10.10 -5.93 -4.17
CA VAL A 269 11.53 -5.79 -4.45
C VAL A 269 11.87 -4.32 -4.45
N HIS A 270 12.73 -3.92 -3.51
CA HIS A 270 13.13 -2.52 -3.40
C HIS A 270 13.76 -1.98 -4.70
N PRO A 271 13.41 -0.75 -5.11
CA PRO A 271 14.07 -0.04 -6.21
C PRO A 271 15.60 -0.03 -6.09
N GLU A 272 16.30 -0.27 -7.18
CA GLU A 272 17.76 -0.28 -7.22
C GLU A 272 18.25 0.71 -8.28
N LEU A 273 19.05 1.71 -7.88
CA LEU A 273 19.73 2.59 -8.82
C LEU A 273 20.87 1.84 -9.50
N MET A 274 20.77 1.70 -10.82
CA MET A 274 21.78 1.05 -11.64
C MET A 274 22.80 2.05 -12.18
N ASP A 275 24.05 1.59 -12.32
CA ASP A 275 25.14 2.25 -13.05
C ASP A 275 25.18 3.79 -12.91
N THR A 276 25.85 4.29 -11.86
CA THR A 276 25.92 5.73 -11.61
C THR A 276 27.09 6.40 -12.35
N PRO A 277 26.86 7.55 -13.01
CA PRO A 277 27.93 8.26 -13.70
C PRO A 277 28.85 8.98 -12.71
N ALA A 278 30.17 8.80 -12.88
CA ALA A 278 31.17 9.47 -12.06
C ALA A 278 31.38 10.95 -12.45
N GLN A 279 31.07 11.32 -13.71
CA GLN A 279 31.29 12.66 -14.23
C GLN A 279 30.22 13.04 -15.26
N THR A 280 29.88 14.32 -15.31
CA THR A 280 29.07 14.93 -16.38
C THR A 280 29.61 16.31 -16.74
N THR A 281 29.20 16.83 -17.89
CA THR A 281 29.48 18.20 -18.30
C THR A 281 28.28 19.09 -17.94
N ALA A 282 28.52 20.34 -17.50
CA ALA A 282 27.44 21.32 -17.36
C ALA A 282 26.72 21.50 -18.70
N GLY A 283 25.40 21.56 -18.68
CA GLY A 283 24.56 21.59 -19.89
C GLY A 283 24.32 20.22 -20.54
N SER A 284 24.65 19.13 -19.85
CA SER A 284 24.45 17.76 -20.31
C SER A 284 23.17 17.15 -19.73
N VAL A 285 22.78 15.96 -20.21
CA VAL A 285 21.74 15.13 -19.58
C VAL A 285 22.43 13.94 -18.93
N VAL A 286 22.11 13.71 -17.65
CA VAL A 286 22.47 12.51 -16.89
C VAL A 286 21.29 11.55 -16.96
N TYR A 287 21.53 10.36 -17.52
CA TYR A 287 20.53 9.31 -17.60
C TYR A 287 20.73 8.34 -16.44
N LEU A 288 19.68 8.13 -15.66
CA LEU A 288 19.66 7.19 -14.55
C LEU A 288 18.66 6.08 -14.83
N THR A 289 19.01 4.86 -14.45
CA THR A 289 18.15 3.69 -14.59
C THR A 289 17.88 3.13 -13.21
N PHE A 290 16.61 3.01 -12.85
CA PHE A 290 16.16 2.26 -11.70
C PHE A 290 15.62 0.93 -12.16
N ARG A 291 15.88 -0.11 -11.39
CA ARG A 291 15.20 -1.40 -11.50
C ARG A 291 14.19 -1.52 -10.36
N HIS A 292 13.03 -2.13 -10.60
CA HIS A 292 11.96 -2.32 -9.60
C HIS A 292 11.31 -1.05 -9.05
N LEU A 293 11.52 0.10 -9.71
CA LEU A 293 10.79 1.32 -9.37
C LEU A 293 9.39 1.25 -9.98
N SER A 294 8.38 1.22 -9.12
CA SER A 294 6.98 1.14 -9.52
C SER A 294 6.35 2.52 -9.72
N ALA A 295 5.31 2.60 -10.56
CA ALA A 295 4.63 3.87 -10.90
C ALA A 295 3.87 4.53 -9.73
N ASN A 296 3.61 3.78 -8.66
CA ASN A 296 2.97 4.27 -7.43
C ASN A 296 3.98 4.74 -6.37
N GLU A 297 5.28 4.55 -6.59
CA GLU A 297 6.32 4.98 -5.67
C GLU A 297 6.74 6.43 -5.99
N ALA A 298 6.74 7.28 -4.96
CA ALA A 298 7.25 8.62 -5.08
C ALA A 298 8.78 8.61 -4.94
N VAL A 299 9.47 9.24 -5.90
CA VAL A 299 10.92 9.45 -5.84
C VAL A 299 11.20 10.90 -5.49
N GLU A 300 11.88 11.13 -4.37
CA GLU A 300 12.35 12.46 -3.97
C GLU A 300 13.83 12.61 -4.32
N LEU A 301 14.19 13.69 -5.03
CA LEU A 301 15.58 14.04 -5.33
C LEU A 301 16.09 15.13 -4.38
N GLU A 302 17.21 14.86 -3.73
CA GLU A 302 18.00 15.84 -2.98
C GLU A 302 19.36 16.03 -3.66
N THR A 303 19.56 17.21 -4.24
CA THR A 303 20.84 17.62 -4.84
C THR A 303 20.99 19.14 -4.87
N MET A 304 22.23 19.61 -4.94
CA MET A 304 22.58 21.02 -5.18
C MET A 304 22.79 21.34 -6.67
N LEU A 305 22.63 20.35 -7.55
CA LEU A 305 22.65 20.58 -8.99
C LEU A 305 21.44 21.44 -9.38
N ASP A 306 21.68 22.45 -10.21
CA ASP A 306 20.61 23.14 -10.94
C ASP A 306 20.09 22.20 -12.04
N THR A 307 18.94 21.58 -11.76
CA THR A 307 18.25 20.56 -12.57
C THR A 307 16.74 20.77 -12.49
N SER A 308 16.00 20.15 -13.41
CA SER A 308 14.54 20.10 -13.35
C SER A 308 14.05 19.16 -12.24
N PRO A 309 12.76 19.28 -11.85
CA PRO A 309 12.05 18.20 -11.18
C PRO A 309 12.17 16.88 -11.95
N LEU A 310 12.05 15.77 -11.23
CA LEU A 310 12.16 14.43 -11.82
C LEU A 310 11.01 14.18 -12.80
N SER A 311 11.34 13.66 -13.98
CA SER A 311 10.40 13.02 -14.90
C SER A 311 10.82 11.58 -15.09
N ILE A 312 9.97 10.66 -14.66
CA ILE A 312 10.24 9.22 -14.69
C ILE A 312 9.53 8.62 -15.90
N ILE A 313 10.25 7.77 -16.63
CA ILE A 313 9.77 7.06 -17.80
C ILE A 313 9.86 5.57 -17.50
N TYR A 314 8.73 4.88 -17.48
CA TYR A 314 8.68 3.45 -17.21
C TYR A 314 8.80 2.67 -18.52
N ASP A 315 9.47 1.53 -18.51
CA ASP A 315 9.46 0.60 -19.64
C ASP A 315 8.09 -0.12 -19.74
N ASP A 316 7.80 -0.67 -20.92
CA ASP A 316 6.55 -1.39 -21.18
C ASP A 316 6.42 -2.67 -20.30
N GLY A 317 7.54 -3.18 -19.79
CA GLY A 317 7.61 -4.35 -18.90
C GLY A 317 7.35 -4.06 -17.42
N GLY A 318 7.48 -2.80 -16.99
CA GLY A 318 7.43 -2.38 -15.58
C GLY A 318 8.66 -2.76 -14.76
N ASP A 319 9.71 -3.31 -15.37
CA ASP A 319 10.91 -3.79 -14.67
C ASP A 319 11.94 -2.66 -14.48
N TYR A 320 11.92 -1.66 -15.36
CA TYR A 320 12.86 -0.54 -15.39
C TYR A 320 12.16 0.81 -15.45
N ALA A 321 12.75 1.78 -14.78
CA ALA A 321 12.36 3.17 -14.87
C ALA A 321 13.58 4.05 -15.18
N TYR A 322 13.41 5.03 -16.04
CA TYR A 322 14.46 5.89 -16.55
C TYR A 322 14.20 7.33 -16.16
N ILE A 323 15.26 8.03 -15.76
CA ILE A 323 15.23 9.47 -15.47
C ILE A 323 16.25 10.17 -16.36
N ALA A 324 15.77 11.12 -17.15
CA ALA A 324 16.62 12.09 -17.84
C ALA A 324 16.76 13.35 -16.98
N MET A 325 17.86 13.45 -16.24
CA MET A 325 18.16 14.55 -15.33
C MET A 325 19.06 15.58 -16.04
N PRO A 326 18.52 16.72 -16.51
CA PRO A 326 19.31 17.75 -17.17
C PRO A 326 20.18 18.49 -16.15
N VAL A 327 21.45 18.70 -16.45
CA VAL A 327 22.35 19.51 -15.64
C VAL A 327 22.48 20.86 -16.33
N SER A 328 21.97 21.93 -15.72
CA SER A 328 22.07 23.30 -16.25
C SER A 328 23.53 23.68 -16.54
N VAL A 329 23.74 24.46 -17.60
CA VAL A 329 25.08 24.99 -17.95
C VAL A 329 25.63 25.95 -16.91
N ASN A 330 24.75 26.51 -16.06
CA ASN A 330 25.11 27.43 -15.00
C ASN A 330 25.64 26.74 -13.73
N ASN A 331 25.64 25.40 -13.69
CA ASN A 331 26.29 24.65 -12.61
C ASN A 331 27.80 24.92 -12.60
N ALA A 332 28.33 25.21 -11.42
CA ALA A 332 29.77 25.39 -11.24
C ALA A 332 30.53 24.06 -11.39
N GLU A 333 31.82 24.14 -11.72
CA GLU A 333 32.67 22.95 -11.69
C GLU A 333 32.85 22.46 -10.24
N GLY A 334 32.72 21.16 -10.01
CA GLY A 334 32.81 20.59 -8.67
C GLY A 334 32.10 19.25 -8.51
N ASP A 335 32.19 18.68 -7.30
CA ASP A 335 31.54 17.42 -6.95
C ASP A 335 30.20 17.68 -6.28
N TYR A 336 29.16 16.99 -6.75
CA TYR A 336 27.80 17.13 -6.27
C TYR A 336 27.29 15.79 -5.74
N SER A 337 26.61 15.83 -4.60
CA SER A 337 25.85 14.68 -4.09
C SER A 337 24.48 14.64 -4.77
N VAL A 338 24.09 13.46 -5.23
CA VAL A 338 22.75 13.18 -5.77
C VAL A 338 22.16 12.07 -4.91
N SER A 339 21.10 12.38 -4.18
CA SER A 339 20.43 11.43 -3.30
C SER A 339 18.98 11.24 -3.70
N PHE A 340 18.52 10.00 -3.73
CA PHE A 340 17.14 9.63 -4.00
C PHE A 340 16.54 8.99 -2.76
N THR A 341 15.33 9.41 -2.39
CA THR A 341 14.54 8.76 -1.35
C THR A 341 13.31 8.14 -1.98
N ILE A 342 13.10 6.84 -1.75
CA ILE A 342 11.97 6.06 -2.25
C ILE A 342 11.39 5.27 -1.07
N GLY A 343 10.24 5.72 -0.56
CA GLY A 343 9.71 5.23 0.71
C GLY A 343 10.71 5.46 1.86
N ASP A 344 11.09 4.39 2.55
CA ASP A 344 12.02 4.43 3.68
C ASP A 344 13.49 4.25 3.27
N VAL A 345 13.79 4.07 1.98
CA VAL A 345 15.16 3.83 1.52
C VAL A 345 15.72 5.09 0.87
N LYS A 346 16.98 5.36 1.20
CA LYS A 346 17.76 6.44 0.63
C LYS A 346 19.01 5.88 -0.04
N GLU A 347 19.16 6.15 -1.34
CA GLU A 347 20.36 5.85 -2.11
C GLU A 347 21.06 7.15 -2.52
N SER A 348 22.39 7.13 -2.65
CA SER A 348 23.14 8.33 -3.04
C SER A 348 24.40 8.00 -3.82
N PHE A 349 24.80 8.90 -4.70
CA PHE A 349 26.09 8.86 -5.38
C PHE A 349 26.67 10.28 -5.55
N THR A 350 27.94 10.34 -5.92
CA THR A 350 28.64 11.60 -6.21
C THR A 350 28.93 11.70 -7.69
N ILE A 351 28.69 12.88 -8.26
CA ILE A 351 28.98 13.20 -9.66
C ILE A 351 29.86 14.44 -9.76
N SER A 352 30.96 14.35 -10.50
CA SER A 352 31.79 15.51 -10.81
C SER A 352 31.24 16.26 -12.02
N VAL A 353 30.95 17.55 -11.88
CA VAL A 353 30.56 18.44 -12.99
C VAL A 353 31.79 19.15 -13.53
N VAL A 354 32.02 19.03 -14.84
CA VAL A 354 33.02 19.82 -15.58
C VAL A 354 32.32 20.89 -16.42
N PRO A 355 32.94 22.06 -16.65
CA PRO A 355 32.27 23.15 -17.37
C PRO A 355 32.19 22.86 -18.87
N ALA A 356 31.14 23.37 -19.53
CA ALA A 356 30.89 23.20 -20.96
C ALA A 356 31.98 23.85 -21.85
N SER A 357 32.34 25.09 -21.54
CA SER A 357 33.43 25.83 -22.20
C SER A 357 34.05 26.83 -21.22
N LYS A 358 35.34 27.11 -21.40
CA LYS A 358 36.08 28.15 -20.65
C LYS A 358 36.45 29.36 -21.52
N GLU A 359 36.07 29.37 -22.79
CA GLU A 359 36.43 30.44 -23.73
C GLU A 359 35.47 31.63 -23.60
N LEU A 360 36.02 32.80 -23.26
CA LEU A 360 35.27 34.05 -23.19
C LEU A 360 35.15 34.68 -24.57
N ASN A 361 33.92 34.80 -25.04
CA ASN A 361 33.55 35.51 -26.26
C ASN A 361 32.84 36.82 -25.92
N ARG A 362 32.90 37.76 -26.86
CA ARG A 362 32.27 39.08 -26.74
C ARG A 362 31.33 39.31 -27.89
N ALA A 363 30.14 39.81 -27.59
CA ALA A 363 29.19 40.20 -28.60
C ALA A 363 28.49 41.51 -28.22
N ARG A 364 27.89 42.15 -29.22
CA ARG A 364 27.07 43.35 -29.04
C ARG A 364 25.64 43.04 -29.39
N MET A 365 24.71 43.60 -28.64
CA MET A 365 23.27 43.49 -28.84
C MET A 365 22.62 44.85 -28.57
N ASP A 366 21.32 44.97 -28.79
CA ASP A 366 20.58 46.14 -28.31
C ASP A 366 20.58 46.20 -26.77
N THR A 367 21.06 47.30 -26.20
CA THR A 367 21.23 47.45 -24.75
C THR A 367 19.90 47.51 -24.02
N GLU A 368 18.90 48.21 -24.56
CA GLU A 368 17.59 48.34 -23.91
C GLU A 368 16.89 46.98 -23.90
N LEU A 369 16.95 46.26 -25.03
CA LEU A 369 16.38 44.92 -25.13
C LEU A 369 17.11 43.90 -24.25
N TYR A 370 18.44 43.97 -24.14
CA TYR A 370 19.21 43.12 -23.23
C TYR A 370 18.83 43.36 -21.77
N ILE A 371 18.75 44.62 -21.33
CA ILE A 371 18.31 44.95 -19.97
C ILE A 371 16.91 44.40 -19.71
N LYS A 372 15.99 44.57 -20.67
CA LYS A 372 14.63 44.02 -20.58
C LYS A 372 14.64 42.49 -20.48
N ALA A 373 15.39 41.79 -21.33
CA ALA A 373 15.49 40.34 -21.34
C ALA A 373 16.04 39.76 -20.03
N THR A 374 16.97 40.47 -19.39
CA THR A 374 17.56 40.07 -18.11
C THR A 374 16.78 40.55 -16.88
N ALA A 375 15.68 41.29 -17.07
CA ALA A 375 14.88 41.77 -15.95
C ALA A 375 14.12 40.60 -15.28
N PRO A 376 14.02 40.56 -13.94
CA PRO A 376 13.34 39.49 -13.21
C PRO A 376 11.94 39.15 -13.76
N ASP A 377 11.12 40.16 -14.04
CA ASP A 377 9.76 39.98 -14.56
C ASP A 377 9.73 39.27 -15.93
N SER A 378 10.74 39.52 -16.79
CA SER A 378 10.84 38.87 -18.10
C SER A 378 11.31 37.42 -17.97
N LEU A 379 12.26 37.16 -17.07
CA LEU A 379 12.72 35.81 -16.76
C LEU A 379 11.61 34.97 -16.12
N GLU A 380 10.84 35.54 -15.19
CA GLU A 380 9.71 34.87 -14.55
C GLU A 380 8.58 34.57 -15.54
N ALA A 381 8.24 35.53 -16.41
CA ALA A 381 7.25 35.32 -17.46
C ALA A 381 7.66 34.19 -18.41
N TYR A 382 8.93 34.13 -18.81
CA TYR A 382 9.45 33.06 -19.66
C TYR A 382 9.47 31.70 -18.93
N ALA A 383 9.87 31.67 -17.66
CA ALA A 383 9.83 30.46 -16.83
C ALA A 383 8.40 29.91 -16.66
N ALA A 384 7.38 30.79 -16.59
CA ALA A 384 5.98 30.39 -16.55
C ALA A 384 5.53 29.72 -17.86
N LEU A 385 5.93 30.25 -19.02
CA LEU A 385 5.69 29.61 -20.33
C LEU A 385 6.37 28.24 -20.42
N MET A 386 7.64 28.16 -20.00
CA MET A 386 8.37 26.88 -19.94
C MET A 386 7.63 25.87 -19.07
N THR A 387 7.14 26.29 -17.89
CA THR A 387 6.37 25.44 -16.97
C THR A 387 5.08 24.93 -17.60
N GLU A 388 4.36 25.79 -18.32
CA GLU A 388 3.15 25.42 -19.06
C GLU A 388 3.45 24.38 -20.15
N TRP A 389 4.51 24.59 -20.93
CA TRP A 389 4.92 23.69 -22.00
C TRP A 389 5.32 22.31 -21.47
N ILE A 390 6.09 22.25 -20.38
CA ILE A 390 6.52 20.96 -19.80
C ILE A 390 5.42 20.26 -19.00
N SER A 391 4.36 20.97 -18.57
CA SER A 391 3.24 20.37 -17.84
C SER A 391 2.29 19.64 -18.78
N ASN A 392 2.18 20.09 -20.03
CA ASN A 392 1.35 19.50 -21.07
C ASN A 392 2.17 18.60 -22.01
N LYS A 393 2.93 17.65 -21.45
CA LYS A 393 3.80 16.76 -22.25
C LYS A 393 2.99 15.99 -23.27
N GLY A 394 3.38 16.09 -24.53
CA GLY A 394 2.87 15.22 -25.59
C GLY A 394 3.36 13.78 -25.41
N GLU A 395 2.65 12.86 -26.07
CA GLU A 395 3.10 11.48 -26.23
C GLU A 395 4.52 11.43 -26.83
N PRO A 396 5.34 10.41 -26.51
CA PRO A 396 6.63 10.19 -27.16
C PRO A 396 6.56 10.27 -28.69
N MET A 397 7.26 11.24 -29.30
CA MET A 397 7.30 11.43 -30.76
C MET A 397 8.61 10.97 -31.41
N ILE A 398 9.64 10.74 -30.58
CA ILE A 398 10.95 10.20 -30.94
C ILE A 398 11.20 8.90 -30.18
N GLU A 399 12.00 8.01 -30.75
CA GLU A 399 12.49 6.79 -30.10
C GLU A 399 13.86 7.04 -29.43
N ALA A 400 14.23 6.18 -28.48
CA ALA A 400 15.56 6.20 -27.89
C ALA A 400 16.65 6.07 -28.97
N GLY A 401 17.69 6.92 -28.88
CA GLY A 401 18.79 6.97 -29.84
C GLY A 401 18.47 7.71 -31.14
N ASN A 402 17.24 8.22 -31.34
CA ASN A 402 16.95 9.08 -32.49
C ASN A 402 17.78 10.36 -32.42
N LYS A 403 18.51 10.63 -33.51
CA LYS A 403 19.32 11.83 -33.67
C LYS A 403 18.48 12.95 -34.25
N PHE A 404 18.78 14.16 -33.81
CA PHE A 404 18.21 15.36 -34.38
C PHE A 404 19.01 15.74 -35.63
N GLY A 405 18.32 16.20 -36.67
CA GLY A 405 18.90 16.94 -37.77
C GLY A 405 19.28 18.35 -37.33
N LYS A 406 20.35 18.90 -37.92
CA LYS A 406 20.65 20.33 -37.73
C LYS A 406 19.53 21.18 -38.36
N PRO A 407 19.05 22.22 -37.67
CA PRO A 407 17.93 23.03 -38.16
C PRO A 407 18.31 23.89 -39.38
N THR A 408 19.61 24.04 -39.66
CA THR A 408 20.18 24.75 -40.79
C THR A 408 21.52 24.13 -41.19
N GLY A 409 21.97 24.38 -42.43
CA GLY A 409 23.30 24.03 -42.92
C GLY A 409 24.33 25.15 -42.77
N ASN A 410 23.95 26.31 -42.23
CA ASN A 410 24.84 27.45 -42.04
C ASN A 410 25.80 27.26 -40.86
N ASP A 411 26.83 28.11 -40.81
CA ASP A 411 27.89 28.04 -39.80
C ASP A 411 27.40 28.50 -38.41
N VAL A 412 27.94 27.85 -37.37
CA VAL A 412 27.74 28.25 -35.98
C VAL A 412 28.53 29.53 -35.71
N LEU A 413 27.84 30.55 -35.21
CA LEU A 413 28.45 31.81 -34.76
C LEU A 413 28.98 31.66 -33.33
N TYR A 414 28.13 31.23 -32.41
CA TYR A 414 28.52 30.87 -31.05
C TYR A 414 27.83 29.56 -30.66
N ASP A 415 28.61 28.65 -30.09
CA ASP A 415 28.13 27.34 -29.70
C ASP A 415 27.56 27.35 -28.27
N TYR A 416 26.77 26.34 -27.96
CA TYR A 416 26.21 26.15 -26.62
C TYR A 416 27.31 26.12 -25.55
N GLY A 417 27.03 26.74 -24.40
CA GLY A 417 27.92 26.80 -23.25
C GLY A 417 29.10 27.76 -23.40
N THR A 418 29.25 28.42 -24.55
CA THR A 418 30.22 29.51 -24.73
C THR A 418 30.01 30.56 -23.66
N TYR A 419 31.10 30.98 -23.01
CA TYR A 419 31.04 32.01 -21.98
C TYR A 419 31.04 33.40 -22.63
N MET A 420 30.00 34.20 -22.41
CA MET A 420 29.75 35.43 -23.15
C MET A 420 29.81 36.68 -22.27
N SER A 421 30.34 37.75 -22.85
CA SER A 421 30.10 39.13 -22.43
C SER A 421 29.29 39.85 -23.51
N VAL A 422 28.12 40.34 -23.15
CA VAL A 422 27.28 41.14 -24.04
C VAL A 422 27.44 42.63 -23.71
N ASN A 423 27.64 43.45 -24.73
CA ASN A 423 27.80 44.91 -24.61
C ASN A 423 28.94 45.34 -23.68
N ASP A 424 29.96 44.49 -23.53
CA ASP A 424 31.09 44.66 -22.60
C ASP A 424 30.66 44.83 -21.12
N VAL A 425 29.46 44.35 -20.77
CA VAL A 425 28.90 44.41 -19.42
C VAL A 425 29.18 43.10 -18.65
N VAL A 426 29.22 43.21 -17.32
CA VAL A 426 29.34 42.12 -16.33
C VAL A 426 28.01 42.07 -15.55
N PRO A 427 27.43 40.89 -15.24
CA PRO A 427 28.04 39.55 -15.27
C PRO A 427 28.14 38.92 -16.66
N TYR A 428 29.14 38.05 -16.82
CA TYR A 428 29.24 37.12 -17.94
C TYR A 428 28.34 35.90 -17.68
N PHE A 429 27.90 35.23 -18.74
CA PHE A 429 26.99 34.08 -18.65
C PHE A 429 27.35 33.02 -19.69
N HIS A 430 26.86 31.80 -19.51
CA HIS A 430 26.99 30.74 -20.52
C HIS A 430 25.79 30.78 -21.48
N LEU A 431 26.03 30.62 -22.78
CA LEU A 431 24.95 30.48 -23.75
C LEU A 431 24.19 29.17 -23.53
N GLU A 432 22.86 29.27 -23.47
CA GLU A 432 21.95 28.12 -23.35
C GLU A 432 21.46 27.61 -24.71
N TYR A 433 22.04 28.13 -25.80
CA TYR A 433 21.60 27.91 -27.19
C TYR A 433 22.80 27.81 -28.14
N ILE A 434 22.56 27.32 -29.35
CA ILE A 434 23.47 27.47 -30.49
C ILE A 434 22.95 28.62 -31.35
N ASP A 435 23.80 29.62 -31.58
CA ASP A 435 23.51 30.73 -32.48
C ASP A 435 24.16 30.47 -33.84
N TYR A 436 23.36 30.38 -34.91
CA TYR A 436 23.82 30.21 -36.28
C TYR A 436 23.84 31.56 -37.02
N ALA A 437 24.90 31.83 -37.76
CA ALA A 437 24.96 32.97 -38.67
C ALA A 437 24.06 32.69 -39.88
N MET A 438 23.07 33.55 -40.15
CA MET A 438 22.11 33.34 -41.23
C MET A 438 22.01 34.58 -42.11
N ASN A 439 21.59 34.40 -43.37
CA ASN A 439 21.02 35.50 -44.13
C ASN A 439 19.51 35.59 -43.86
N THR A 440 18.95 36.79 -43.87
CA THR A 440 17.50 36.97 -43.78
C THR A 440 16.80 36.18 -44.89
N GLY A 441 15.86 35.33 -44.52
CA GLY A 441 15.13 34.45 -45.46
C GLY A 441 15.73 33.05 -45.62
N ASP A 442 16.91 32.76 -45.03
CA ASP A 442 17.47 31.41 -45.05
C ASP A 442 16.52 30.40 -44.39
N SER A 443 16.44 29.19 -44.96
CA SER A 443 15.52 28.16 -44.51
C SER A 443 15.86 27.63 -43.12
N VAL A 444 14.85 27.53 -42.25
CA VAL A 444 14.93 26.88 -40.93
C VAL A 444 14.04 25.65 -40.93
N LYS A 445 14.61 24.51 -40.53
CA LYS A 445 13.96 23.20 -40.55
C LYS A 445 13.77 22.65 -39.15
N SER A 446 12.74 21.83 -38.98
CA SER A 446 12.52 21.07 -37.75
C SER A 446 13.66 20.07 -37.53
N ALA A 447 14.20 20.06 -36.31
CA ALA A 447 15.33 19.21 -35.93
C ALA A 447 14.93 17.73 -35.76
N ALA A 448 13.68 17.43 -35.43
CA ALA A 448 13.20 16.06 -35.27
C ALA A 448 11.67 16.01 -35.42
N ARG A 449 11.09 14.80 -35.49
CA ARG A 449 9.65 14.63 -35.47
C ARG A 449 9.08 15.15 -34.14
N GLY A 450 7.99 15.92 -34.19
CA GLY A 450 7.35 16.48 -32.99
C GLY A 450 6.07 17.24 -33.28
N VAL A 451 5.44 17.78 -32.23
CA VAL A 451 4.23 18.60 -32.31
C VAL A 451 4.59 20.06 -32.04
N ILE A 452 4.12 20.98 -32.87
CA ILE A 452 4.28 22.41 -32.61
C ILE A 452 3.40 22.77 -31.40
N ILE A 453 4.01 23.17 -30.29
CA ILE A 453 3.29 23.54 -29.07
C ILE A 453 3.21 25.05 -28.85
N TYR A 454 4.06 25.81 -29.53
CA TYR A 454 4.04 27.27 -29.48
C TYR A 454 4.45 27.87 -30.82
N MET A 455 3.71 28.91 -31.22
CA MET A 455 4.06 29.84 -32.30
C MET A 455 3.64 31.23 -31.84
N GLY A 456 4.58 32.16 -31.73
CA GLY A 456 4.30 33.50 -31.24
C GLY A 456 5.43 34.47 -31.52
N GLU A 457 5.23 35.73 -31.17
CA GLU A 457 6.22 36.78 -31.37
C GLU A 457 6.25 37.68 -30.13
N ASP A 458 7.45 37.91 -29.61
CA ASP A 458 7.72 38.94 -28.61
C ASP A 458 9.02 39.68 -28.95
N GLU A 459 9.26 40.81 -28.30
CA GLU A 459 10.41 41.66 -28.62
C GLU A 459 11.77 41.01 -28.31
N ILE A 460 11.85 40.11 -27.32
CA ILE A 460 13.10 39.49 -26.85
C ILE A 460 13.45 38.29 -27.72
N HIS A 461 12.49 37.39 -27.91
CA HIS A 461 12.65 36.12 -28.62
C HIS A 461 12.39 36.25 -30.12
N GLY A 462 11.76 37.34 -30.56
CA GLY A 462 11.27 37.50 -31.91
C GLY A 462 10.15 36.52 -32.22
N LYS A 463 9.95 36.21 -33.51
CA LYS A 463 9.09 35.09 -33.89
C LYS A 463 9.75 33.80 -33.43
N MET A 464 9.03 33.06 -32.59
CA MET A 464 9.49 31.84 -31.94
C MET A 464 8.54 30.68 -32.27
N MET A 465 9.14 29.53 -32.55
CA MET A 465 8.44 28.24 -32.60
C MET A 465 9.03 27.31 -31.55
N VAL A 466 8.18 26.57 -30.84
CA VAL A 466 8.60 25.49 -29.93
C VAL A 466 7.93 24.19 -30.37
N ILE A 467 8.73 23.13 -30.48
CA ILE A 467 8.30 21.81 -30.90
C ILE A 467 8.55 20.82 -29.77
N ASP A 468 7.51 20.10 -29.36
CA ASP A 468 7.59 19.01 -28.40
C ASP A 468 7.87 17.68 -29.12
N HIS A 469 8.91 16.99 -28.67
CA HIS A 469 9.34 15.70 -29.19
C HIS A 469 8.91 14.53 -28.29
N GLY A 470 8.23 14.82 -27.18
CA GLY A 470 7.89 13.86 -26.13
C GLY A 470 9.02 13.71 -25.10
N TYR A 471 8.76 12.92 -24.04
CA TYR A 471 9.69 12.73 -22.91
C TYR A 471 10.17 14.03 -22.21
N GLY A 472 9.47 15.15 -22.43
CA GLY A 472 9.89 16.47 -21.95
C GLY A 472 11.02 17.12 -22.76
N VAL A 473 11.33 16.60 -23.95
CA VAL A 473 12.34 17.14 -24.88
C VAL A 473 11.68 18.15 -25.81
N LEU A 474 12.09 19.41 -25.72
CA LEU A 474 11.61 20.50 -26.58
C LEU A 474 12.74 21.06 -27.44
N SER A 475 12.46 21.38 -28.70
CA SER A 475 13.34 22.23 -29.51
C SER A 475 12.73 23.62 -29.70
N HIS A 476 13.60 24.63 -29.61
CA HIS A 476 13.22 26.04 -29.62
C HIS A 476 13.92 26.76 -30.77
N TYR A 477 13.14 27.50 -31.56
CA TYR A 477 13.60 28.22 -32.76
C TYR A 477 13.23 29.69 -32.60
N TYR A 478 14.20 30.54 -32.29
CA TYR A 478 14.00 31.97 -32.06
C TYR A 478 14.51 32.81 -33.22
N ASN A 479 14.17 34.10 -33.22
CA ASN A 479 14.58 35.09 -34.21
C ASN A 479 14.16 34.73 -35.65
N LEU A 480 13.05 34.00 -35.82
CA LEU A 480 12.53 33.66 -37.14
C LEU A 480 12.07 34.93 -37.88
N GLY A 481 12.33 35.01 -39.19
CA GLY A 481 11.81 36.08 -40.03
C GLY A 481 10.33 35.88 -40.34
N GLU A 482 9.97 34.67 -40.75
CA GLU A 482 8.59 34.27 -41.03
C GLU A 482 8.36 32.82 -40.59
N PHE A 483 7.15 32.53 -40.15
CA PHE A 483 6.66 31.16 -40.06
C PHE A 483 6.30 30.67 -41.46
N ILE A 484 6.52 29.39 -41.75
CA ILE A 484 6.08 28.85 -43.03
C ILE A 484 4.55 28.76 -43.07
N ASP A 485 3.97 29.13 -44.22
CA ASP A 485 2.52 29.07 -44.42
C ASP A 485 1.96 27.65 -44.19
N GLY A 486 0.84 27.59 -43.47
CA GLY A 486 0.13 26.34 -43.21
C GLY A 486 0.67 25.52 -42.02
N LYS A 487 1.54 26.09 -41.18
CA LYS A 487 1.85 25.55 -39.85
C LYS A 487 1.05 26.24 -38.77
N ALA A 488 0.55 25.46 -37.82
CA ALA A 488 -0.16 25.93 -36.64
C ALA A 488 0.24 25.13 -35.40
N VAL A 489 -0.06 25.68 -34.22
CA VAL A 489 0.02 24.94 -32.96
C VAL A 489 -0.89 23.70 -33.02
N GLY A 490 -0.37 22.56 -32.60
CA GLY A 490 -1.00 21.23 -32.70
C GLY A 490 -0.56 20.43 -33.93
N ASP A 491 0.08 21.05 -34.92
CA ASP A 491 0.55 20.32 -36.10
C ASP A 491 1.75 19.43 -35.77
N THR A 492 1.73 18.20 -36.30
CA THR A 492 2.92 17.34 -36.32
C THR A 492 3.85 17.72 -37.46
N VAL A 493 5.14 17.84 -37.17
CA VAL A 493 6.21 18.03 -38.15
C VAL A 493 7.18 16.86 -38.11
N GLN A 494 7.85 16.61 -39.24
CA GLN A 494 8.89 15.60 -39.37
C GLN A 494 10.26 16.29 -39.36
N GLU A 495 11.31 15.53 -39.06
CA GLU A 495 12.69 15.98 -39.20
C GLU A 495 12.94 16.56 -40.62
N GLY A 496 13.65 17.67 -40.70
CA GLY A 496 14.03 18.32 -41.96
C GLY A 496 12.91 19.09 -42.67
N VAL A 497 11.68 19.06 -42.16
CA VAL A 497 10.57 19.87 -42.70
C VAL A 497 10.85 21.35 -42.47
N LEU A 498 10.68 22.16 -43.51
CA LEU A 498 10.75 23.62 -43.42
C LEU A 498 9.66 24.13 -42.46
N ILE A 499 10.04 24.94 -41.48
CA ILE A 499 9.13 25.49 -40.46
C ILE A 499 9.10 27.02 -40.46
N GLY A 500 10.11 27.66 -41.06
CA GLY A 500 10.19 29.11 -41.18
C GLY A 500 11.47 29.53 -41.86
N THR A 501 11.77 30.82 -41.78
CA THR A 501 13.01 31.41 -42.26
C THR A 501 13.74 32.15 -41.15
N ALA A 502 15.05 32.35 -41.26
CA ALA A 502 15.79 33.21 -40.35
C ALA A 502 15.47 34.69 -40.58
N GLY A 503 15.60 35.49 -39.52
CA GLY A 503 15.34 36.93 -39.55
C GLY A 503 16.09 37.68 -38.46
N VAL A 504 15.56 38.86 -38.14
CA VAL A 504 16.07 39.80 -37.11
C VAL A 504 14.92 40.29 -36.21
N SER A 505 13.88 39.45 -36.04
CA SER A 505 12.63 39.85 -35.36
C SER A 505 12.78 40.05 -33.85
N GLY A 506 13.86 39.57 -33.23
CA GLY A 506 14.09 39.61 -31.79
C GLY A 506 15.51 40.07 -31.42
N MET A 507 15.95 39.70 -30.22
CA MET A 507 17.26 40.08 -29.70
C MET A 507 18.39 39.30 -30.37
N THR A 508 19.00 39.93 -31.37
CA THR A 508 20.11 39.41 -32.18
C THR A 508 21.40 40.19 -31.92
N TYR A 509 22.54 39.63 -32.33
CA TYR A 509 23.81 40.35 -32.26
C TYR A 509 23.89 41.47 -33.30
N LYS A 510 24.77 42.44 -33.06
CA LYS A 510 25.02 43.57 -33.96
C LYS A 510 26.44 43.55 -34.50
N GLU A 511 26.59 43.91 -35.78
CA GLU A 511 27.85 44.33 -36.38
C GLU A 511 27.76 45.84 -36.70
N GLY A 512 28.51 46.65 -35.95
CA GLY A 512 28.28 48.09 -35.94
C GLY A 512 26.90 48.43 -35.39
N GLU A 513 26.09 49.15 -36.17
CA GLU A 513 24.70 49.51 -35.82
C GLU A 513 23.67 48.53 -36.42
N GLU A 514 24.09 47.57 -37.25
CA GLU A 514 23.20 46.66 -37.97
C GLU A 514 22.98 45.36 -37.20
N ALA A 515 21.73 44.93 -37.11
CA ALA A 515 21.36 43.64 -36.54
C ALA A 515 21.71 42.50 -37.50
N LEU A 516 22.38 41.46 -36.98
CA LEU A 516 22.73 40.27 -37.73
C LEU A 516 21.53 39.32 -37.79
N SER A 517 21.17 38.88 -38.99
CA SER A 517 20.19 37.79 -39.10
C SER A 517 20.78 36.49 -38.57
N MET A 518 20.00 35.79 -37.76
CA MET A 518 20.46 34.56 -37.14
C MET A 518 19.31 33.66 -36.74
N LEU A 519 19.65 32.38 -36.54
CA LEU A 519 18.81 31.42 -35.85
C LEU A 519 19.45 31.17 -34.49
N ARG A 520 18.71 31.44 -33.41
CA ARG A 520 19.04 30.90 -32.09
C ARG A 520 18.26 29.60 -31.92
N PHE A 521 18.97 28.51 -31.64
CA PHE A 521 18.42 27.18 -31.52
C PHE A 521 18.73 26.58 -30.15
N GLY A 522 17.67 26.20 -29.43
CA GLY A 522 17.79 25.57 -28.11
C GLY A 522 17.19 24.17 -28.09
N VAL A 523 17.71 23.32 -27.23
CA VAL A 523 17.05 22.08 -26.82
C VAL A 523 16.94 22.10 -25.30
N SER A 524 15.76 21.85 -24.78
CA SER A 524 15.53 21.73 -23.34
C SER A 524 14.99 20.34 -23.01
N VAL A 525 15.44 19.79 -21.89
CA VAL A 525 14.87 18.57 -21.31
C VAL A 525 14.23 18.95 -19.98
N ASN A 526 12.94 18.67 -19.82
CA ASN A 526 12.16 19.01 -18.62
C ASN A 526 12.30 20.48 -18.17
N GLY A 527 12.45 21.38 -19.15
CA GLY A 527 12.51 22.83 -18.92
C GLY A 527 13.92 23.40 -18.73
N VAL A 528 14.96 22.56 -18.65
CA VAL A 528 16.36 23.01 -18.54
C VAL A 528 17.05 22.88 -19.90
N PHE A 529 17.71 23.96 -20.35
CA PHE A 529 18.45 23.97 -21.61
C PHE A 529 19.72 23.13 -21.52
N VAL A 530 19.91 22.26 -22.52
CA VAL A 530 21.02 21.32 -22.64
C VAL A 530 21.68 21.45 -24.01
N ASN A 531 22.92 20.96 -24.13
CA ASN A 531 23.74 21.10 -25.32
C ASN A 531 23.09 20.39 -26.52
N PRO A 532 22.61 21.13 -27.54
CA PRO A 532 21.94 20.53 -28.69
C PRO A 532 22.87 19.65 -29.53
N ASN A 533 24.19 19.85 -29.46
CA ASN A 533 25.14 19.02 -30.21
C ASN A 533 25.05 17.54 -29.83
N ARG A 534 24.73 17.23 -28.57
CA ARG A 534 24.55 15.83 -28.13
C ARG A 534 23.40 15.15 -28.88
N PHE A 535 22.31 15.88 -29.14
CA PHE A 535 21.17 15.36 -29.89
C PHE A 535 21.52 15.12 -31.36
N PHE A 536 22.46 15.89 -31.94
CA PHE A 536 22.93 15.66 -33.30
C PHE A 536 23.88 14.46 -33.42
N THR A 537 24.74 14.23 -32.41
CA THR A 537 25.80 13.21 -32.49
C THR A 537 25.41 11.88 -31.86
N GLU A 538 24.77 11.92 -30.70
CA GLU A 538 24.42 10.76 -29.87
C GLU A 538 22.91 10.48 -29.95
N GLY A 539 22.09 11.52 -30.05
CA GLY A 539 20.63 11.43 -30.00
C GLY A 539 20.10 11.57 -28.58
N PHE A 540 18.79 11.37 -28.41
CA PHE A 540 18.20 11.28 -27.08
C PHE A 540 18.35 9.85 -26.54
N ASP A 541 19.43 9.63 -25.80
CA ASP A 541 19.90 8.30 -25.39
C ASP A 541 19.27 7.85 -24.07
N LEU A 542 17.94 7.74 -24.04
CA LEU A 542 17.29 7.00 -22.95
C LEU A 542 17.67 5.52 -23.10
N PRO A 543 18.20 4.86 -22.06
CA PRO A 543 18.60 3.45 -22.13
C PRO A 543 17.38 2.51 -22.07
N ILE A 544 16.32 2.82 -22.83
CA ILE A 544 15.11 1.99 -22.95
C ILE A 544 15.53 0.68 -23.62
N LYS A 545 15.52 -0.42 -22.87
CA LYS A 545 15.83 -1.77 -23.36
C LYS A 545 14.65 -2.45 -24.01
#